data_AF-A0A8H3YG12-F1
#
_entry.id   AF-A0A8H3YG12-F1
#
_cell.length_a   1.000
_cell.length_b   1.000
_cell.length_c   1.000
_cell.angle_alpha   90.00
_cell.angle_beta   90.00
_cell.angle_gamma   90.00
#
_symmetry.space_group_name_H-M   'P 1'
#
loop_
_entity.id
_entity.type
_entity.pdbx_description
1 polymer ?
#
loop_
_entity_poly.entity_id
_entity_poly.type
_entity_poly.pdbx_seq_one_letter_code
_entity_poly.pdbx_strand_id
1 'polypeptide(L)'
;MDTLIDALPYVDKEIEQLPGLKDAVLKEIQREMKSTPKVAADDARLPPKADIFSNSPNLSTLLQGYPSQTLTTTKAVDPSQWQVPHIQPSTNATPDEWTTAERKTRIALAHMDVRNTNAQLQATYAPNAWLIRNYQLEGEAKEIEHEVVQWTERVTEVNRARRVFQEDKGKHLAALETRWQDLVTGTVQLELANVALQGEVDALERKAAALEKELNERV
;
A
#
# COMPACT_ATOMS: atom_id res chain seq x y z
N MET A 1 10.15 15.71 19.20
CA MET A 1 10.94 16.39 18.14
C MET A 1 10.74 15.57 16.91
N ASP A 2 9.83 15.98 16.04
CA ASP A 2 9.59 15.28 14.77
C ASP A 2 10.86 15.49 13.94
N THR A 3 11.66 14.45 13.76
CA THR A 3 12.84 14.51 12.90
C THR A 3 12.33 14.66 11.48
N LEU A 4 12.45 15.86 10.90
CA LEU A 4 12.09 16.10 9.51
C LEU A 4 13.06 15.30 8.64
N ILE A 5 12.62 14.12 8.20
CA ILE A 5 13.35 13.31 7.21
C ILE A 5 13.10 14.00 5.87
N ASP A 6 14.12 14.70 5.37
CA ASP A 6 14.08 15.35 4.07
C ASP A 6 14.56 14.38 2.99
N ALA A 7 13.67 14.08 2.06
CA ALA A 7 13.95 13.34 0.84
C ALA A 7 13.04 13.93 -0.24
N LEU A 8 13.59 14.28 -1.40
CA LEU A 8 12.89 15.02 -2.45
C LEU A 8 12.65 14.13 -3.68
N PRO A 9 11.61 13.26 -3.70
CA PRO A 9 11.32 12.34 -4.81
C PRO A 9 11.33 12.95 -6.22
N TYR A 10 10.88 14.19 -6.39
CA TYR A 10 10.84 14.84 -7.71
C TYR A 10 12.20 15.38 -8.18
N VAL A 11 13.16 15.55 -7.27
CA VAL A 11 14.53 16.04 -7.53
C VAL A 11 15.52 14.88 -7.51
N ASP A 12 15.47 14.04 -6.48
CA ASP A 12 16.40 12.93 -6.20
C ASP A 12 16.10 11.68 -7.05
N LYS A 13 16.32 11.79 -8.37
CA LYS A 13 16.06 10.69 -9.32
C LYS A 13 17.18 9.67 -9.44
N GLU A 14 18.22 9.77 -8.60
CA GLU A 14 19.41 8.93 -8.66
C GLU A 14 19.11 7.45 -8.45
N ILE A 15 18.15 7.11 -7.59
CA ILE A 15 17.72 5.73 -7.34
C ILE A 15 17.14 5.08 -8.61
N GLU A 16 16.50 5.87 -9.48
CA GLU A 16 15.92 5.40 -10.74
C GLU A 16 16.94 5.40 -11.88
N GLN A 17 17.87 6.38 -11.89
CA GLN A 17 18.83 6.58 -12.96
C GLN A 17 20.07 5.66 -12.84
N LEU A 18 20.54 5.40 -11.61
CA LEU A 18 21.72 4.58 -11.36
C LEU A 18 21.33 3.11 -11.16
N PRO A 19 21.67 2.21 -12.11
CA PRO A 19 21.37 0.78 -11.94
C PRO A 19 22.18 0.21 -10.76
N GLY A 20 21.52 -0.59 -9.91
CA GLY A 20 22.14 -1.25 -8.76
C GLY A 20 22.18 -0.44 -7.45
N LEU A 21 21.90 0.87 -7.48
CA LEU A 21 21.85 1.69 -6.26
C LEU A 21 20.73 1.23 -5.33
N LYS A 22 19.54 0.95 -5.89
CA LYS A 22 18.39 0.41 -5.15
C LYS A 22 18.74 -0.90 -4.42
N ASP A 23 19.46 -1.80 -5.09
CA ASP A 23 19.84 -3.10 -4.51
C ASP A 23 20.86 -2.93 -3.39
N ALA A 24 21.80 -1.99 -3.52
CA ALA A 24 22.75 -1.66 -2.47
C ALA A 24 22.03 -1.09 -1.22
N VAL A 25 21.09 -0.16 -1.42
CA VAL A 25 20.27 0.40 -0.32
C VAL A 25 19.44 -0.70 0.35
N LEU A 26 18.80 -1.57 -0.42
CA LEU A 26 18.02 -2.69 0.13
C LEU A 26 18.87 -3.66 0.94
N LYS A 27 20.12 -3.93 0.54
CA LYS A 27 21.05 -4.76 1.31
C LYS A 27 21.37 -4.13 2.67
N GLU A 28 21.59 -2.82 2.73
CA GLU A 28 21.88 -2.14 3.99
C GLU A 28 20.63 -2.10 4.90
N ILE A 29 19.44 -1.85 4.33
CA ILE A 29 18.18 -1.95 5.07
C ILE A 29 18.03 -3.36 5.67
N GLN A 30 18.31 -4.41 4.90
CA GLN A 30 18.24 -5.79 5.39
C GLN A 30 19.26 -6.07 6.50
N ARG A 31 20.45 -5.47 6.45
CA ARG A 31 21.47 -5.58 7.50
C ARG A 31 20.97 -4.94 8.80
N GLU A 32 20.42 -3.74 8.72
CA GLU A 32 19.84 -3.03 9.87
C GLU A 32 18.62 -3.75 10.43
N MET A 33 17.75 -4.29 9.56
CA MET A 33 16.59 -5.11 9.98
C MET A 33 17.00 -6.37 10.74
N LYS A 34 18.17 -6.95 10.46
CA LYS A 34 18.70 -8.10 11.22
C LYS A 34 19.23 -7.69 12.59
N SER A 35 19.77 -6.49 12.70
CA SER A 35 20.30 -5.94 13.96
C SER A 35 19.20 -5.35 14.85
N THR A 36 18.11 -4.85 14.25
CA THR A 36 17.01 -4.22 14.98
C THR A 36 16.14 -5.27 15.66
N PRO A 37 15.83 -5.13 16.96
CA PRO A 37 14.95 -6.07 17.66
C PRO A 37 13.56 -6.05 17.03
N LYS A 38 13.00 -7.23 16.76
CA LYS A 38 11.64 -7.36 16.22
C LYS A 38 10.63 -6.89 17.26
N VAL A 39 9.73 -6.01 16.85
CA VAL A 39 8.60 -5.57 17.65
C VAL A 39 7.71 -6.77 17.98
N ALA A 40 7.33 -6.91 19.25
CA ALA A 40 6.43 -7.97 19.69
C ALA A 40 5.04 -7.79 19.07
N ALA A 41 4.32 -8.90 18.84
CA ALA A 41 2.99 -8.87 18.22
C ALA A 41 1.94 -8.09 19.03
N ASP A 42 2.22 -7.80 20.30
CA ASP A 42 1.33 -7.12 21.24
C ASP A 42 1.84 -5.70 21.61
N ASP A 43 2.71 -5.10 20.80
CA ASP A 43 3.17 -3.71 20.99
C ASP A 43 1.99 -2.73 20.84
N ALA A 44 1.90 -1.76 21.74
CA ALA A 44 0.90 -0.69 21.72
C ALA A 44 0.93 0.18 20.45
N ARG A 45 2.02 0.13 19.66
CA ARG A 45 2.12 0.77 18.35
C ARG A 45 1.31 0.06 17.27
N LEU A 46 1.04 -1.23 17.44
CA LEU A 46 0.22 -2.01 16.51
C LEU A 46 -1.26 -1.79 16.85
N PRO A 47 -2.14 -1.64 15.85
CA PRO A 47 -3.57 -1.59 16.12
C PRO A 47 -4.01 -2.88 16.83
N PRO A 48 -4.95 -2.79 17.80
CA PRO A 48 -5.45 -3.97 18.48
C PRO A 48 -6.04 -4.94 17.46
N LYS A 49 -5.82 -6.25 17.68
CA LYS A 49 -6.40 -7.29 16.82
C LYS A 49 -7.92 -7.14 16.83
N ALA A 50 -8.50 -6.90 15.66
CA ALA A 50 -9.93 -6.74 15.51
C ALA A 50 -10.63 -8.11 15.52
N ASP A 51 -11.59 -8.28 16.43
CA ASP A 51 -12.48 -9.44 16.42
C ASP A 51 -13.56 -9.27 15.36
N ILE A 52 -13.35 -9.92 14.21
CA ILE A 52 -14.22 -9.82 13.01
C ILE A 52 -15.66 -10.27 13.29
N PHE A 53 -15.86 -11.18 14.26
CA PHE A 53 -17.15 -11.79 14.58
C PHE A 53 -17.51 -11.71 16.07
N SER A 54 -17.34 -10.53 16.68
CA SER A 54 -17.67 -10.30 18.10
C SER A 54 -19.11 -10.68 18.47
N ASN A 55 -20.07 -10.44 17.57
CA ASN A 55 -21.48 -10.70 17.79
C ASN A 55 -21.90 -12.16 17.54
N SER A 56 -21.04 -12.97 16.92
CA SER A 56 -21.40 -14.31 16.45
C SER A 56 -20.30 -15.33 16.77
N PRO A 57 -20.35 -15.98 17.93
CA PRO A 57 -19.31 -16.92 18.36
C PRO A 57 -19.20 -18.15 17.43
N ASN A 58 -20.29 -18.50 16.72
CA ASN A 58 -20.27 -19.59 15.74
C ASN A 58 -19.44 -19.24 14.50
N LEU A 59 -19.41 -17.96 14.09
CA LEU A 59 -18.61 -17.55 12.94
C LEU A 59 -17.14 -17.39 13.31
N SER A 60 -16.83 -16.94 14.54
CA SER A 60 -15.46 -16.87 15.02
C SER A 60 -14.81 -18.25 15.14
N THR A 61 -15.55 -19.27 15.61
CA THR A 61 -15.05 -20.64 15.66
C THR A 61 -14.84 -21.24 14.27
N LEU A 62 -15.73 -20.96 13.31
CA LEU A 62 -15.56 -21.36 11.91
C LEU A 62 -14.33 -20.70 11.26
N LEU A 63 -14.11 -19.42 11.54
CA LEU A 63 -12.94 -18.69 11.05
C LEU A 63 -11.64 -19.25 11.63
N GLN A 64 -11.62 -19.61 12.91
CA GLN A 64 -10.46 -20.24 13.55
C GLN A 64 -10.13 -21.61 12.94
N GLY A 65 -11.15 -22.34 12.44
CA GLY A 65 -10.97 -23.62 11.76
C GLY A 65 -10.50 -23.50 10.30
N TYR A 66 -10.54 -22.31 9.70
CA TYR A 66 -10.11 -22.09 8.31
C TYR A 66 -8.59 -21.90 8.22
N PRO A 67 -7.88 -22.53 7.25
CA PRO A 67 -8.36 -23.33 6.12
C PRO A 67 -8.41 -24.85 6.38
N SER A 68 -8.04 -25.31 7.58
CA SER A 68 -7.89 -26.74 7.91
C SER A 68 -9.20 -27.52 7.84
N GLN A 69 -10.33 -26.86 8.16
CA GLN A 69 -11.68 -27.38 7.95
C GLN A 69 -12.24 -26.81 6.65
N THR A 70 -12.33 -27.64 5.62
CA THR A 70 -13.09 -27.30 4.42
C THR A 70 -14.55 -27.07 4.81
N LEU A 71 -15.10 -25.90 4.46
CA LEU A 71 -16.49 -25.47 4.72
C LEU A 71 -17.57 -26.38 4.09
N THR A 72 -17.18 -27.51 3.52
CA THR A 72 -18.00 -28.63 3.00
C THR A 72 -19.04 -29.18 3.99
N THR A 73 -19.01 -28.79 5.27
CA THR A 73 -20.00 -29.18 6.27
C THR A 73 -20.98 -28.08 6.70
N THR A 74 -20.96 -26.91 6.04
CA THR A 74 -22.25 -26.21 5.93
C THR A 74 -23.10 -27.14 5.07
N LYS A 75 -24.04 -27.85 5.70
CA LYS A 75 -25.01 -28.68 4.99
C LYS A 75 -25.64 -27.76 3.94
N ALA A 76 -25.14 -27.84 2.70
CA ALA A 76 -25.78 -27.17 1.58
C ALA A 76 -27.25 -27.55 1.69
N VAL A 77 -28.13 -26.54 1.65
CA VAL A 77 -29.57 -26.73 1.81
C VAL A 77 -29.96 -27.90 0.92
N ASP A 78 -30.33 -29.02 1.52
CA ASP A 78 -30.50 -30.27 0.81
C ASP A 78 -31.80 -30.18 0.00
N PRO A 79 -31.72 -30.04 -1.34
CA PRO A 79 -32.90 -29.84 -2.15
C PRO A 79 -33.77 -31.12 -2.21
N SER A 80 -33.23 -32.27 -1.80
CA SER A 80 -33.96 -33.53 -1.78
C SER A 80 -35.06 -33.58 -0.71
N GLN A 81 -35.00 -32.71 0.30
CA GLN A 81 -36.00 -32.66 1.38
C GLN A 81 -37.39 -32.24 0.88
N TRP A 82 -37.45 -31.47 -0.21
CA TRP A 82 -38.70 -30.97 -0.79
C TRP A 82 -39.09 -31.65 -2.10
N GLN A 83 -38.36 -32.68 -2.50
CA GLN A 83 -38.72 -33.49 -3.67
C GLN A 83 -39.83 -34.47 -3.31
N VAL A 84 -40.76 -34.68 -4.25
CA VAL A 84 -41.82 -35.67 -4.13
C VAL A 84 -41.16 -37.07 -4.14
N PRO A 85 -41.28 -37.87 -3.07
CA PRO A 85 -40.70 -39.21 -3.05
C PRO A 85 -41.38 -40.10 -4.09
N HIS A 86 -40.58 -40.80 -4.91
CA HIS A 86 -41.06 -41.80 -5.85
C HIS A 86 -40.85 -43.20 -5.27
N ILE A 87 -41.93 -43.90 -4.91
CA ILE A 87 -41.87 -45.32 -4.52
C ILE A 87 -42.17 -46.14 -5.77
N GLN A 88 -41.27 -47.05 -6.16
CA GLN A 88 -41.51 -47.95 -7.29
C GLN A 88 -42.52 -49.04 -6.92
N PRO A 89 -43.49 -49.38 -7.79
CA PRO A 89 -44.54 -50.36 -7.48
C PRO A 89 -44.03 -51.80 -7.25
N SER A 90 -42.78 -52.10 -7.62
CA SER A 90 -42.19 -53.44 -7.58
C SER A 90 -41.54 -53.83 -6.26
N THR A 91 -41.44 -52.89 -5.31
CA THR A 91 -40.80 -53.13 -4.01
C THR A 91 -41.88 -53.38 -2.97
N ASN A 92 -41.80 -54.49 -2.22
CA ASN A 92 -42.65 -54.75 -1.05
C ASN A 92 -42.34 -53.73 0.05
N ALA A 93 -42.80 -52.49 -0.13
CA ALA A 93 -42.52 -51.37 0.75
C ALA A 93 -43.26 -51.54 2.08
N THR A 94 -42.53 -51.28 3.17
CA THR A 94 -43.00 -51.46 4.54
C THR A 94 -44.08 -50.40 4.86
N PRO A 95 -45.10 -50.68 5.71
CA PRO A 95 -46.11 -49.68 6.08
C PRO A 95 -45.52 -48.34 6.56
N ASP A 96 -44.40 -48.38 7.30
CA ASP A 96 -43.70 -47.20 7.77
C ASP A 96 -43.11 -46.34 6.63
N GLU A 97 -42.62 -46.97 5.56
CA GLU A 97 -42.10 -46.27 4.39
C GLU A 97 -43.21 -45.50 3.65
N TRP A 98 -44.42 -46.08 3.58
CA TRP A 98 -45.58 -45.40 3.03
C TRP A 98 -46.01 -44.18 3.85
N THR A 99 -46.05 -44.29 5.19
CA THR A 99 -46.41 -43.14 6.05
C THR A 99 -45.38 -42.00 5.98
N THR A 100 -44.09 -42.35 5.85
CA THR A 100 -43.03 -41.34 5.69
C THR A 100 -43.07 -40.68 4.33
N ALA A 101 -43.38 -41.44 3.26
CA ALA A 101 -43.58 -40.89 1.93
C ALA A 101 -44.81 -39.98 1.86
N GLU A 102 -45.95 -40.38 2.44
CA GLU A 102 -47.16 -39.55 2.53
C GLU A 102 -46.88 -38.23 3.27
N ARG A 103 -46.11 -38.28 4.36
CA ARG A 103 -45.73 -37.07 5.08
C ARG A 103 -44.87 -36.15 4.20
N LYS A 104 -43.88 -36.70 3.50
CA LYS A 104 -43.00 -35.94 2.60
C LYS A 104 -43.75 -35.36 1.41
N THR A 105 -44.67 -36.11 0.78
CA THR A 105 -45.48 -35.59 -0.33
C THR A 105 -46.38 -34.45 0.12
N ARG A 106 -47.01 -34.54 1.31
CA ARG A 106 -47.82 -33.46 1.86
C ARG A 106 -47.00 -32.19 2.12
N ILE A 107 -45.77 -32.33 2.62
CA ILE A 107 -44.89 -31.18 2.82
C ILE A 107 -44.47 -30.58 1.47
N ALA A 108 -44.11 -31.42 0.50
CA ALA A 108 -43.77 -30.97 -0.85
C ALA A 108 -44.95 -30.22 -1.51
N LEU A 109 -46.18 -30.72 -1.36
CA LEU A 109 -47.39 -30.04 -1.85
C LEU A 109 -47.56 -28.66 -1.22
N ALA A 110 -47.52 -28.57 0.11
CA ALA A 110 -47.64 -27.29 0.81
C ALA A 110 -46.53 -26.30 0.41
N HIS A 111 -45.30 -26.79 0.20
CA HIS A 111 -44.20 -25.96 -0.30
C HIS A 111 -44.47 -25.47 -1.73
N MET A 112 -45.01 -26.31 -2.62
CA MET A 112 -45.37 -25.90 -3.98
C MET A 112 -46.51 -24.87 -3.99
N ASP A 113 -47.47 -24.99 -3.09
CA ASP A 113 -48.54 -24.00 -2.94
C ASP A 113 -47.97 -22.63 -2.55
N VAL A 114 -47.11 -22.57 -1.52
CA VAL A 114 -46.42 -21.34 -1.10
C VAL A 114 -45.51 -20.79 -2.21
N ARG A 115 -44.83 -21.68 -2.94
CA ARG A 115 -44.00 -21.26 -4.09
C ARG A 115 -44.85 -20.64 -5.19
N ASN A 116 -46.03 -21.19 -5.47
CA ASN A 116 -46.94 -20.65 -6.48
C ASN A 116 -47.49 -19.28 -6.06
N THR A 117 -47.90 -19.12 -4.80
CA THR A 117 -48.33 -17.80 -4.29
C THR A 117 -47.19 -16.79 -4.37
N ASN A 118 -45.97 -17.18 -4.01
CA ASN A 118 -44.80 -16.30 -4.11
C ASN A 118 -44.46 -15.96 -5.57
N ALA A 119 -44.59 -16.91 -6.50
CA ALA A 119 -44.35 -16.68 -7.91
C ALA A 119 -45.39 -15.72 -8.52
N GLN A 120 -46.66 -15.80 -8.10
CA GLN A 120 -47.70 -14.87 -8.51
C GLN A 120 -47.45 -13.45 -7.98
N LEU A 121 -47.04 -13.33 -6.72
CA LEU A 121 -46.62 -12.05 -6.13
C LEU A 121 -45.39 -11.48 -6.86
N GLN A 122 -44.37 -12.31 -7.12
CA GLN A 122 -43.19 -11.89 -7.86
C GLN A 122 -43.52 -11.47 -9.29
N ALA A 123 -44.37 -12.21 -10.01
CA ALA A 123 -44.78 -11.83 -11.36
C ALA A 123 -45.47 -10.46 -11.40
N THR A 124 -46.20 -10.11 -10.33
CA THR A 124 -46.92 -8.84 -10.22
C THR A 124 -46.01 -7.67 -9.80
N TYR A 125 -45.16 -7.87 -8.79
CA TYR A 125 -44.43 -6.78 -8.12
C TYR A 125 -42.94 -6.73 -8.44
N ALA A 126 -42.33 -7.86 -8.84
CA ALA A 126 -40.88 -7.90 -9.07
C ALA A 126 -40.44 -6.94 -10.18
N PRO A 127 -41.09 -6.83 -11.36
CA PRO A 127 -40.61 -5.93 -12.41
C PRO A 127 -40.44 -4.48 -11.92
N ASN A 128 -41.42 -3.97 -11.17
CA ASN A 128 -41.38 -2.62 -10.62
C ASN A 128 -40.34 -2.48 -9.49
N ALA A 129 -40.24 -3.48 -8.60
CA ALA A 129 -39.24 -3.48 -7.53
C ALA A 129 -37.81 -3.50 -8.09
N TRP A 130 -37.57 -4.26 -9.15
CA TRP A 130 -36.28 -4.34 -9.83
C TRP A 130 -35.90 -3.02 -10.51
N LEU A 131 -36.85 -2.33 -11.15
CA LEU A 131 -36.61 -1.00 -11.72
C LEU A 131 -36.22 0.03 -10.64
N ILE A 132 -36.91 0.03 -9.50
CA ILE A 132 -36.59 0.92 -8.37
C ILE A 132 -35.19 0.60 -7.83
N ARG A 133 -34.88 -0.69 -7.62
CA ARG A 133 -33.55 -1.08 -7.11
C ARG A 133 -32.46 -0.72 -8.10
N ASN A 134 -32.70 -0.89 -9.40
CA ASN A 134 -31.76 -0.50 -10.43
C ASN A 134 -31.51 1.01 -10.41
N TYR A 135 -32.55 1.84 -10.32
CA TYR A 135 -32.41 3.29 -10.16
C TYR A 135 -31.60 3.69 -8.91
N GLN A 136 -31.85 3.03 -7.77
CA GLN A 136 -31.08 3.25 -6.54
C GLN A 136 -29.60 2.87 -6.72
N LEU A 137 -29.32 1.72 -7.34
CA LEU A 137 -27.97 1.26 -7.65
C LEU A 137 -27.24 2.22 -8.59
N GLU A 138 -27.93 2.75 -9.60
CA GLU A 138 -27.37 3.77 -10.49
C GLU A 138 -27.05 5.08 -9.75
N GLY A 139 -27.88 5.45 -8.76
CA GLY A 139 -27.61 6.58 -7.87
C GLY A 139 -26.35 6.36 -7.01
N GLU A 140 -26.29 5.22 -6.31
CA GLU A 140 -25.13 4.81 -5.50
C GLU A 140 -23.85 4.75 -6.35
N ALA A 141 -23.91 4.20 -7.56
CA ALA A 141 -22.77 4.11 -8.46
C ALA A 141 -22.26 5.50 -8.88
N LYS A 142 -23.16 6.42 -9.23
CA LYS A 142 -22.79 7.80 -9.59
C LYS A 142 -22.16 8.58 -8.43
N GLU A 143 -22.64 8.35 -7.21
CA GLU A 143 -22.06 8.95 -6.01
C GLU A 143 -20.62 8.46 -5.80
N ILE A 144 -20.38 7.15 -5.88
CA ILE A 144 -19.05 6.57 -5.76
C ILE A 144 -18.12 7.06 -6.89
N GLU A 145 -18.60 7.11 -8.14
CA GLU A 145 -17.83 7.65 -9.27
C GLU A 145 -17.45 9.12 -9.02
N HIS A 146 -18.37 9.93 -8.50
CA HIS A 146 -18.09 11.31 -8.15
C HIS A 146 -17.05 11.43 -7.04
N GLU A 147 -17.15 10.63 -5.98
CA GLU A 147 -16.15 10.58 -4.91
C GLU A 147 -14.77 10.21 -5.44
N VAL A 148 -14.68 9.21 -6.32
CA VAL A 148 -13.41 8.81 -6.94
C VAL A 148 -12.80 9.98 -7.70
N VAL A 149 -13.58 10.71 -8.51
CA VAL A 149 -13.10 11.91 -9.21
C VAL A 149 -12.59 12.94 -8.22
N GLN A 150 -13.37 13.29 -7.18
CA GLN A 150 -12.93 14.25 -6.16
C GLN A 150 -11.63 13.83 -5.48
N TRP A 151 -11.49 12.55 -5.11
CA TRP A 151 -10.28 12.04 -4.48
C TRP A 151 -9.08 12.09 -5.42
N THR A 152 -9.28 11.75 -6.69
CA THR A 152 -8.20 11.86 -7.69
C THR A 152 -7.75 13.30 -7.88
N GLU A 153 -8.67 14.27 -7.93
CA GLU A 153 -8.35 15.70 -8.01
C GLU A 153 -7.59 16.21 -6.78
N ARG A 154 -8.00 15.78 -5.58
CA ARG A 154 -7.27 16.11 -4.34
C ARG A 154 -5.86 15.55 -4.36
N VAL A 155 -5.69 14.31 -4.82
CA VAL A 155 -4.37 13.67 -4.93
C VAL A 155 -3.51 14.39 -5.97
N THR A 156 -4.07 14.76 -7.13
CA THR A 156 -3.30 15.49 -8.15
C THR A 156 -2.89 16.88 -7.69
N GLU A 157 -3.75 17.59 -6.96
CA GLU A 157 -3.42 18.91 -6.41
C GLU A 157 -2.32 18.82 -5.34
N VAL A 158 -2.41 17.84 -4.42
CA VAL A 158 -1.34 17.60 -3.43
C VAL A 158 -0.01 17.25 -4.11
N ASN A 159 -0.05 16.39 -5.13
CA ASN A 159 1.15 16.02 -5.88
C ASN A 159 1.73 17.21 -6.66
N ARG A 160 0.88 18.07 -7.22
CA ARG A 160 1.28 19.30 -7.90
C ARG A 160 1.95 20.27 -6.92
N ALA A 161 1.33 20.53 -5.78
CA ALA A 161 1.89 21.40 -4.75
C ALA A 161 3.23 20.85 -4.23
N ARG A 162 3.31 19.55 -3.98
CA ARG A 162 4.56 18.87 -3.59
C ARG A 162 5.63 19.04 -4.65
N ARG A 163 5.30 18.84 -5.93
CA ARG A 163 6.26 18.99 -7.04
C ARG A 163 6.81 20.40 -7.11
N VAL A 164 5.95 21.42 -7.06
CA VAL A 164 6.39 22.83 -7.10
C VAL A 164 7.32 23.14 -5.93
N PHE A 165 6.96 22.72 -4.72
CA PHE A 165 7.79 22.91 -3.54
C PHE A 165 9.16 22.24 -3.68
N GLN A 166 9.20 20.97 -4.12
CA GLN A 166 10.45 20.24 -4.27
C GLN A 166 11.32 20.80 -5.40
N GLU A 167 10.75 21.18 -6.53
CA GLU A 167 11.50 21.81 -7.63
C GLU A 167 12.10 23.17 -7.22
N ASP A 168 11.40 23.96 -6.41
CA ASP A 168 11.92 25.22 -5.85
C ASP A 168 13.09 24.96 -4.89
N LYS A 169 12.94 24.02 -3.95
CA LYS A 169 14.01 23.63 -3.02
C LYS A 169 15.20 23.00 -3.73
N GLY A 170 14.97 22.17 -4.74
CA GLY A 170 16.02 21.58 -5.56
C GLY A 170 16.87 22.64 -6.27
N LYS A 171 16.25 23.69 -6.81
CA LYS A 171 16.99 24.83 -7.39
C LYS A 171 17.83 25.56 -6.33
N HIS A 172 17.28 25.75 -5.13
CA HIS A 172 18.01 26.39 -4.04
C HIS A 172 19.21 25.56 -3.59
N LEU A 173 19.04 24.24 -3.45
CA LEU A 173 20.12 23.31 -3.13
C LEU A 173 21.20 23.31 -4.21
N ALA A 174 20.84 23.25 -5.48
CA ALA A 174 21.80 23.32 -6.58
C ALA A 174 22.60 24.63 -6.56
N ALA A 175 21.95 25.77 -6.29
CA ALA A 175 22.64 27.06 -6.16
C ALA A 175 23.61 27.10 -4.97
N LEU A 176 23.22 26.51 -3.83
CA LEU A 176 24.09 26.36 -2.66
C LEU A 176 25.28 25.44 -2.95
N GLU A 177 25.05 24.35 -3.67
CA GLU A 177 26.09 23.41 -4.09
C GLU A 177 27.11 24.08 -5.02
N THR A 178 26.65 24.79 -6.06
CA THR A 178 27.55 25.55 -6.94
C THR A 178 28.36 26.58 -6.16
N ARG A 179 27.71 27.35 -5.27
CA ARG A 179 28.43 28.33 -4.43
C ARG A 179 29.46 27.66 -3.52
N TRP A 180 29.13 26.49 -2.98
CA TRP A 180 30.06 25.71 -2.17
C TRP A 180 31.25 25.21 -3.01
N GLN A 181 31.01 24.69 -4.21
CA GLN A 181 32.07 24.27 -5.14
C GLN A 181 32.97 25.46 -5.54
N ASP A 182 32.39 26.63 -5.80
CA ASP A 182 33.14 27.85 -6.12
C ASP A 182 34.02 28.29 -4.94
N LEU A 183 33.49 28.22 -3.71
CA LEU A 183 34.24 28.56 -2.50
C LEU A 183 35.40 27.58 -2.28
N VAL A 184 35.17 26.27 -2.39
CA VAL A 184 36.23 25.25 -2.25
C VAL A 184 37.29 25.42 -3.35
N THR A 185 36.86 25.63 -4.59
CA THR A 185 37.77 25.88 -5.71
C THR A 185 38.58 27.16 -5.47
N GLY A 186 37.93 28.24 -5.01
CA GLY A 186 38.57 29.51 -4.69
C GLY A 186 39.58 29.39 -3.55
N THR A 187 39.30 28.63 -2.49
CA THR A 187 40.26 28.40 -1.41
C THR A 187 41.48 27.64 -1.91
N VAL A 188 41.29 26.60 -2.73
CA VAL A 188 42.41 25.85 -3.32
C VAL A 188 43.26 26.73 -4.25
N GLN A 189 42.63 27.58 -5.06
CA GLN A 189 43.34 28.52 -5.92
C GLN A 189 44.14 29.56 -5.12
N LEU A 190 43.58 30.08 -4.01
CA LEU A 190 44.27 30.99 -3.11
C LEU A 190 45.46 30.34 -2.41
N GLU A 191 45.30 29.10 -1.93
CA GLU A 191 46.40 28.32 -1.34
C GLU A 191 47.53 28.10 -2.34
N LEU A 192 47.20 27.73 -3.58
CA LEU A 192 48.19 27.56 -4.65
C LEU A 192 48.92 28.88 -4.98
N ALA A 193 48.19 29.99 -5.06
CA ALA A 193 48.77 31.31 -5.30
C ALA A 193 49.70 31.75 -4.17
N ASN A 194 49.32 31.50 -2.91
CA ASN A 194 50.18 31.78 -1.75
C ASN A 194 51.47 30.96 -1.78
N VAL A 195 51.40 29.67 -2.13
CA VAL A 195 52.59 28.82 -2.25
C VAL A 195 53.51 29.31 -3.38
N ALA A 196 52.95 29.72 -4.52
CA ALA A 196 53.73 30.27 -5.62
C ALA A 196 54.42 31.59 -5.23
N LEU A 197 53.68 32.52 -4.62
CA LEU A 197 54.21 33.80 -4.13
C LEU A 197 55.28 33.62 -3.06
N GLN A 198 55.09 32.67 -2.14
CA GLN A 198 56.12 32.35 -1.14
C GLN A 198 57.41 31.86 -1.81
N GLY A 199 57.30 31.03 -2.85
CA GLY A 199 58.45 30.60 -3.64
C GLY A 199 59.17 31.76 -4.36
N GLU A 200 58.42 32.75 -4.85
CA GLU A 200 58.99 33.96 -5.45
C GLU A 200 59.69 34.84 -4.41
N VAL A 201 59.08 35.03 -3.23
CA VAL A 201 59.68 35.77 -2.11
C VAL A 201 60.97 35.12 -1.67
N ASP A 202 60.97 33.81 -1.42
CA ASP A 202 62.18 33.06 -1.04
C ASP A 202 63.29 33.19 -2.11
N ALA A 203 62.93 33.22 -3.40
CA ALA A 203 63.88 33.42 -4.49
C ALA A 203 64.47 34.84 -4.52
N LEU A 204 63.65 35.86 -4.24
CA LEU A 204 64.10 37.25 -4.14
C LEU A 204 64.98 37.49 -2.92
N GLU A 205 64.62 36.92 -1.76
CA GLU A 205 65.43 36.98 -0.54
C GLU A 205 66.82 36.35 -0.76
N ARG A 206 66.89 35.20 -1.44
CA ARG A 206 68.19 34.59 -1.81
C ARG A 206 69.03 35.50 -2.71
N LYS A 207 68.42 36.21 -3.66
CA LYS A 207 69.12 37.16 -4.54
C LYS A 207 69.60 38.39 -3.75
N ALA A 208 68.77 38.93 -2.87
CA ALA A 208 69.14 40.05 -2.00
C ALA A 208 70.32 39.68 -1.11
N ALA A 209 70.27 38.52 -0.43
CA ALA A 209 71.36 38.02 0.40
C ALA A 209 72.66 37.79 -0.40
N ALA A 210 72.57 37.31 -1.65
CA ALA A 210 73.73 37.16 -2.52
C ALA A 210 74.36 38.52 -2.88
N LEU A 211 73.54 39.52 -3.23
CA LEU A 211 73.99 40.87 -3.55
C LEU A 211 74.57 41.60 -2.34
N GLU A 212 73.98 41.46 -1.15
CA GLU A 212 74.54 42.00 0.09
C GLU A 212 75.92 41.42 0.39
N LYS A 213 76.10 40.12 0.12
CA LYS A 213 77.39 39.45 0.29
C LYS A 213 78.43 39.99 -0.70
N GLU A 214 78.06 40.16 -1.97
CA GLU A 214 78.92 40.80 -2.98
C GLU A 214 79.26 42.26 -2.63
N LEU A 215 78.33 43.00 -2.03
CA LEU A 215 78.56 44.37 -1.62
C LEU A 215 79.55 44.44 -0.45
N ASN A 216 79.41 43.56 0.54
CA ASN A 216 80.33 43.45 1.67
C ASN A 216 81.73 42.94 1.27
N GLU A 217 81.86 42.22 0.16
CA GLU A 217 83.16 41.79 -0.38
C GLU A 217 83.86 42.90 -1.20
N ARG A 218 83.16 43.98 -1.56
CA ARG A 218 83.68 45.12 -2.34
C ARG A 218 84.05 46.36 -1.53
N VAL A 219 83.78 46.37 -0.22
CA VAL A 219 84.20 47.39 0.75
C VAL A 219 85.43 46.90 1.50
#